data_AF-Q5WK62-F1
#
_entry.id   AF-Q5WK62-F1
#
_cell.length_a   1.000
_cell.length_b   1.000
_cell.length_c   1.000
_cell.angle_alpha   90.00
_cell.angle_beta   90.00
_cell.angle_gamma   90.00
#
_symmetry.space_group_name_H-M   'P 1'
#
loop_
_entity.id
_entity.type
_entity.pdbx_description
1 polymer ?
#
loop_
_entity_poly.entity_id
_entity_poly.type
_entity_poly.pdbx_seq_one_letter_code
_entity_poly.pdbx_strand_id
1 'polypeptide(L)'
;MNYSRKMVELLLTQKNIKLHELFSSESMIKEIAQQSYFRFEEWMLLIKYICPQDTISIMNVYAPNVNQVDDIRDAFEYATIYEKLDLLEKLLALHKERESLREWIVVYEITFQVLSGSMSLKQALEQVKYQYSRLQHPITRMRLQLIELTTNFKLGNVRNALLFADQLQRDLMKLNPCYTKSVTASRLLLLMGLGKLYGEGNASTAEEYLQAVHSIKVAPEPVRASSYHALSILYSKKNKEHCWAYRKKSIIHAKQAELRDYIKALEYHKVPFIKNLHGEMFELNNTIPIEEHIHQYVIRNNNETALNLIHKLENEGKQSPFMLYYKGKATKDANLLMEAIMSFSTNGRADVVPFIKEDIAAL
;
A
#
# COMPACT_ATOMS: atom_id res chain seq x y z
N MET A 1 7.64 -4.20 22.74
CA MET A 1 6.24 -4.54 23.15
C MET A 1 5.83 -3.90 24.49
N ASN A 2 6.68 -3.83 25.52
CA ASN A 2 6.31 -3.29 26.85
C ASN A 2 5.90 -1.79 26.89
N TYR A 3 6.31 -0.98 25.91
CA TYR A 3 6.02 0.45 25.89
C TYR A 3 4.56 0.78 25.51
N SER A 4 3.98 0.06 24.54
CA SER A 4 2.60 0.30 24.11
C SER A 4 1.59 -0.10 25.19
N ARG A 5 1.88 -1.16 25.96
CA ARG A 5 1.07 -1.60 27.10
C ARG A 5 0.99 -0.54 28.20
N LYS A 6 2.15 -0.03 28.64
CA LYS A 6 2.23 1.03 29.66
C LYS A 6 1.49 2.30 29.23
N MET A 7 1.57 2.64 27.95
CA MET A 7 0.88 3.81 27.40
C MET A 7 -0.65 3.63 27.41
N VAL A 8 -1.12 2.44 27.04
CA VAL A 8 -2.55 2.08 27.11
C VAL A 8 -3.04 2.07 28.54
N GLU A 9 -2.34 1.41 29.46
CA GLU A 9 -2.70 1.36 30.89
C GLU A 9 -2.75 2.78 31.51
N LEU A 10 -1.80 3.64 31.15
CA LEU A 10 -1.78 5.05 31.57
C LEU A 10 -2.98 5.83 31.03
N LEU A 11 -3.31 5.68 29.75
CA LEU A 11 -4.47 6.35 29.12
C LEU A 11 -5.79 5.92 29.76
N LEU A 12 -5.97 4.62 30.02
CA LEU A 12 -7.17 4.09 30.67
C LEU A 12 -7.31 4.58 32.10
N THR A 13 -6.20 4.60 32.84
CA THR A 13 -6.15 5.10 34.22
C THR A 13 -6.46 6.60 34.28
N GLN A 14 -5.88 7.40 33.38
CA GLN A 14 -6.15 8.84 33.28
C GLN A 14 -7.61 9.17 33.00
N LYS A 15 -8.31 8.29 32.28
CA LYS A 15 -9.72 8.49 31.89
C LYS A 15 -10.70 7.75 32.80
N ASN A 16 -10.22 7.00 33.80
CA ASN A 16 -11.01 6.19 34.71
C ASN A 16 -11.96 5.20 33.99
N ILE A 17 -11.50 4.59 32.88
CA ILE A 17 -12.28 3.64 32.09
C ILE A 17 -11.70 2.23 32.26
N LYS A 18 -12.55 1.23 32.52
CA LYS A 18 -12.10 -0.17 32.59
C LYS A 18 -12.00 -0.78 31.20
N LEU A 19 -10.95 -1.58 30.99
CA LEU A 19 -10.64 -2.20 29.70
C LEU A 19 -11.80 -3.01 29.10
N HIS A 20 -12.54 -3.77 29.92
CA HIS A 20 -13.61 -4.65 29.46
C HIS A 20 -14.89 -3.89 29.06
N GLU A 21 -15.02 -2.62 29.42
CA GLU A 21 -16.22 -1.81 29.14
C GLU A 21 -16.11 -1.13 27.75
N LEU A 22 -14.90 -0.89 27.24
CA LEU A 22 -14.62 -0.07 26.05
C LEU A 22 -15.27 -0.54 24.74
N PHE A 23 -15.33 -1.86 24.55
CA PHE A 23 -15.80 -2.47 23.29
C PHE A 23 -17.02 -3.35 23.52
N SER A 24 -17.72 -3.14 24.65
CA SER A 24 -18.85 -3.94 25.09
C SER A 24 -20.10 -3.76 24.22
N SER A 25 -20.27 -2.59 23.59
CA SER A 25 -21.42 -2.26 22.73
C SER A 25 -21.11 -1.12 21.77
N GLU A 26 -21.84 -1.04 20.66
CA GLU A 26 -21.77 0.11 19.75
C GLU A 26 -22.16 1.42 20.42
N SER A 27 -23.14 1.40 21.34
CA SER A 27 -23.58 2.60 22.07
C SER A 27 -22.44 3.20 22.88
N MET A 28 -21.64 2.35 23.53
CA MET A 28 -20.47 2.81 24.28
C MET A 28 -19.40 3.42 23.36
N ILE A 29 -19.12 2.79 22.21
CA ILE A 29 -18.16 3.32 21.23
C ILE A 29 -18.61 4.70 20.73
N LYS A 30 -19.91 4.88 20.47
CA LYS A 30 -20.51 6.16 20.05
C LYS A 30 -20.38 7.22 21.14
N GLU A 31 -20.68 6.87 22.39
CA GLU A 31 -20.52 7.77 23.53
C GLU A 31 -19.06 8.23 23.67
N ILE A 32 -18.09 7.31 23.62
CA ILE A 32 -16.67 7.64 23.69
C ILE A 32 -16.25 8.61 22.57
N ALA A 33 -16.72 8.38 21.34
CA ALA A 33 -16.45 9.25 20.20
C ALA A 33 -17.01 10.66 20.40
N GLN A 34 -18.24 10.77 20.91
CA GLN A 34 -18.94 12.04 21.09
C GLN A 34 -18.36 12.85 22.25
N GLN A 35 -18.01 12.18 23.35
CA GLN A 35 -17.39 12.79 24.53
C GLN A 35 -15.92 13.17 24.30
N SER A 36 -15.32 12.75 23.18
CA SER A 36 -13.94 13.09 22.80
C SER A 36 -12.93 12.69 23.89
N TYR A 37 -13.14 11.54 24.54
CA TYR A 37 -12.26 11.08 25.63
C TYR A 37 -10.82 10.87 25.16
N PHE A 38 -10.64 10.46 23.91
CA PHE A 38 -9.36 10.18 23.27
C PHE A 38 -9.28 10.93 21.95
N ARG A 39 -8.07 11.38 21.57
CA ARG A 39 -7.82 11.81 20.19
C ARG A 39 -7.93 10.61 19.26
N PHE A 40 -8.28 10.83 18.01
CA PHE A 40 -8.45 9.77 17.01
C PHE A 40 -7.25 8.81 16.94
N GLU A 41 -6.03 9.35 16.96
CA GLU A 41 -4.79 8.56 16.94
C GLU A 41 -4.63 7.67 18.19
N GLU A 42 -4.98 8.19 19.36
CA GLU A 42 -4.89 7.47 20.63
C GLU A 42 -5.90 6.32 20.68
N TRP A 43 -7.12 6.57 20.23
CA TRP A 43 -8.16 5.56 20.13
C TRP A 43 -7.78 4.44 19.15
N MET A 44 -7.25 4.81 17.97
CA MET A 44 -6.73 3.84 17.00
C MET A 44 -5.61 2.97 17.60
N LEU A 45 -4.66 3.58 18.32
CA LEU A 45 -3.59 2.84 19.01
C LEU A 45 -4.14 1.87 20.05
N LEU A 46 -5.12 2.31 20.82
CA LEU A 46 -5.77 1.54 21.87
C LEU A 46 -6.43 0.28 21.29
N ILE A 47 -7.24 0.44 20.24
CA ILE A 47 -7.91 -0.68 19.57
C ILE A 47 -6.90 -1.66 18.96
N LYS A 48 -5.90 -1.16 18.23
CA LYS A 48 -4.86 -2.01 17.63
C LYS A 48 -4.08 -2.82 18.67
N TYR A 49 -3.98 -2.31 19.90
CA TYR A 49 -3.32 -3.01 20.98
C TYR A 49 -4.22 -4.07 21.64
N ILE A 50 -5.50 -3.77 21.85
CA ILE A 50 -6.41 -4.62 22.63
C ILE A 50 -7.09 -5.67 21.76
N CYS A 51 -7.65 -5.25 20.62
CA CYS A 51 -8.47 -6.06 19.74
C CYS A 51 -8.08 -5.80 18.26
N PRO A 52 -6.85 -6.13 17.85
CA PRO A 52 -6.35 -5.83 16.51
C PRO A 52 -7.23 -6.39 15.38
N GLN A 53 -7.90 -7.53 15.60
CA GLN A 53 -8.78 -8.16 14.60
C GLN A 53 -10.10 -7.41 14.39
N ASP A 54 -10.56 -6.67 15.40
CA ASP A 54 -11.80 -5.89 15.38
C ASP A 54 -11.55 -4.41 15.09
N THR A 55 -10.33 -4.05 14.67
CA THR A 55 -9.95 -2.65 14.45
C THR A 55 -10.89 -1.96 13.46
N ILE A 56 -11.16 -2.59 12.33
CA ILE A 56 -12.03 -2.00 11.30
C ILE A 56 -13.47 -1.91 11.78
N SER A 57 -14.02 -2.97 12.38
CA SER A 57 -15.42 -2.98 12.82
C SER A 57 -15.67 -1.90 13.87
N ILE A 58 -14.78 -1.77 14.86
CA ILE A 58 -14.86 -0.74 15.90
C ILE A 58 -14.67 0.66 15.31
N MET A 59 -13.67 0.86 14.45
CA MET A 59 -13.41 2.18 13.87
C MET A 59 -14.50 2.65 12.91
N ASN A 60 -15.20 1.72 12.23
CA ASN A 60 -16.36 2.06 11.40
C ASN A 60 -17.55 2.57 12.23
N VAL A 61 -17.64 2.17 13.50
CA VAL A 61 -18.63 2.71 14.45
C VAL A 61 -18.12 4.03 15.04
N TYR A 62 -16.84 4.13 15.40
CA TYR A 62 -16.25 5.30 16.04
C TYR A 62 -16.17 6.53 15.11
N ALA A 63 -15.57 6.35 13.93
CA ALA A 63 -15.23 7.44 13.01
C ALA A 63 -16.40 8.35 12.60
N PRO A 64 -17.63 7.87 12.33
CA PRO A 64 -18.75 8.76 11.99
C PRO A 64 -19.37 9.49 13.20
N ASN A 65 -18.94 9.20 14.43
CA ASN A 65 -19.52 9.75 15.66
C ASN A 65 -18.60 10.73 16.41
N VAL A 66 -17.42 11.04 15.85
CA VAL A 66 -16.50 12.03 16.44
C VAL A 66 -17.00 13.45 16.19
N ASN A 67 -16.88 14.32 17.19
CA ASN A 67 -17.44 15.68 17.13
C ASN A 67 -16.39 16.78 16.95
N GLN A 68 -15.16 16.53 17.42
CA GLN A 68 -14.06 17.49 17.30
C GLN A 68 -13.61 17.63 15.87
N VAL A 69 -13.33 18.87 15.46
CA VAL A 69 -12.92 19.17 14.09
C VAL A 69 -11.68 18.37 13.69
N ASP A 70 -10.69 18.24 14.57
CA ASP A 70 -9.47 17.48 14.29
C ASP A 70 -9.72 15.97 14.14
N ASP A 71 -10.58 15.40 14.98
CA ASP A 71 -10.91 13.97 14.88
C ASP A 71 -11.76 13.66 13.63
N ILE A 72 -12.61 14.59 13.19
CA ILE A 72 -13.34 14.46 11.91
C ILE A 72 -12.37 14.46 10.73
N ARG A 73 -11.35 15.32 10.76
CA ARG A 73 -10.30 15.35 9.72
C ARG A 73 -9.56 14.02 9.65
N ASP A 74 -9.27 13.43 10.80
CA ASP A 74 -8.64 12.12 10.92
C ASP A 74 -9.59 10.97 10.51
N ALA A 75 -10.90 11.11 10.73
CA ALA A 75 -11.91 10.16 10.26
C ALA A 75 -11.97 10.10 8.72
N PHE A 76 -11.84 11.22 8.03
CA PHE A 76 -11.72 11.23 6.56
C PHE A 76 -10.48 10.46 6.09
N GLU A 77 -9.34 10.64 6.77
CA GLU A 77 -8.11 9.91 6.45
C GLU A 77 -8.29 8.40 6.64
N TYR A 78 -8.91 8.02 7.75
CA TYR A 78 -9.23 6.63 8.06
C TYR A 78 -10.10 6.00 6.97
N ALA A 79 -11.22 6.63 6.63
CA ALA A 79 -12.13 6.12 5.61
C ALA A 79 -11.42 5.98 4.25
N THR A 80 -10.55 6.93 3.91
CA THR A 80 -9.74 6.89 2.69
C THR A 80 -8.76 5.72 2.67
N ILE A 81 -7.92 5.58 3.71
CA ILE A 81 -6.80 4.63 3.65
C ILE A 81 -7.26 3.17 3.76
N TYR A 82 -8.41 2.93 4.39
CA TYR A 82 -9.05 1.61 4.45
C TYR A 82 -10.11 1.41 3.34
N GLU A 83 -10.19 2.32 2.38
CA GLU A 83 -11.11 2.27 1.22
C GLU A 83 -12.58 2.04 1.61
N LYS A 84 -13.01 2.63 2.73
CA LYS A 84 -14.40 2.57 3.22
C LYS A 84 -15.22 3.64 2.51
N LEU A 85 -15.54 3.41 1.24
CA LEU A 85 -16.24 4.38 0.38
C LEU A 85 -17.57 4.85 0.98
N ASP A 86 -18.41 3.93 1.46
CA ASP A 86 -19.70 4.28 2.08
C ASP A 86 -19.53 5.18 3.31
N LEU A 87 -18.49 4.92 4.12
CA LEU A 87 -18.17 5.75 5.28
C LEU A 87 -17.65 7.13 4.84
N LEU A 88 -16.77 7.18 3.82
CA LEU A 88 -16.23 8.42 3.30
C LEU A 88 -17.35 9.31 2.73
N GLU A 89 -18.26 8.73 1.95
CA GLU A 89 -19.43 9.42 1.41
C GLU A 89 -20.32 9.97 2.53
N LYS A 90 -20.61 9.16 3.55
CA LYS A 90 -21.38 9.59 4.72
C LYS A 90 -20.72 10.77 5.45
N LEU A 91 -19.40 10.71 5.68
CA LEU A 91 -18.65 11.79 6.33
C LEU A 91 -18.66 13.07 5.50
N LEU A 92 -18.52 12.96 4.18
CA LEU A 92 -18.58 14.11 3.26
C LEU A 92 -19.96 14.77 3.33
N ALA A 93 -21.03 13.99 3.24
CA ALA A 93 -22.40 14.49 3.33
C ALA A 93 -22.69 15.15 4.69
N LEU A 94 -22.26 14.53 5.79
CA LEU A 94 -22.50 15.02 7.15
C LEU A 94 -21.83 16.37 7.44
N HIS A 95 -20.69 16.64 6.80
CA HIS A 95 -19.84 17.79 7.13
C HIS A 95 -19.68 18.81 6.02
N LYS A 96 -20.38 18.65 4.90
CA LYS A 96 -20.28 19.49 3.69
C LYS A 96 -20.42 20.99 3.97
N GLU A 97 -21.37 21.36 4.82
CA GLU A 97 -21.70 22.76 5.12
C GLU A 97 -20.86 23.36 6.27
N ARG A 98 -19.91 22.60 6.83
CA ARG A 98 -19.09 23.06 7.97
C ARG A 98 -17.87 23.82 7.46
N GLU A 99 -17.87 25.15 7.58
CA GLU A 99 -16.81 26.02 7.05
C GLU A 99 -15.40 25.61 7.53
N SER A 100 -15.25 25.18 8.79
CA SER A 100 -13.96 24.74 9.36
C SER A 100 -13.36 23.49 8.70
N LEU A 101 -14.16 22.78 7.89
CA LEU A 101 -13.78 21.58 7.16
C LEU A 101 -13.79 21.77 5.64
N ARG A 102 -14.09 22.96 5.14
CA ARG A 102 -14.25 23.23 3.70
C ARG A 102 -13.10 22.72 2.83
N GLU A 103 -11.85 22.98 3.23
CA GLU A 103 -10.69 22.49 2.48
C GLU A 103 -10.55 20.97 2.50
N TRP A 104 -10.94 20.32 3.61
CA TRP A 104 -10.92 18.87 3.73
C TRP A 104 -11.97 18.26 2.81
N ILE A 105 -13.19 18.80 2.80
CA ILE A 105 -14.26 18.36 1.88
C ILE A 105 -13.74 18.35 0.44
N VAL A 106 -13.13 19.43 -0.04
CA VAL A 106 -12.56 19.50 -1.40
C VAL A 106 -11.55 18.39 -1.68
N VAL A 107 -10.59 18.17 -0.77
CA VAL A 107 -9.54 17.14 -0.96
C VAL A 107 -10.12 15.73 -0.94
N TYR A 108 -11.04 15.46 -0.04
CA TYR A 108 -11.62 14.14 0.13
C TYR A 108 -12.71 13.83 -0.88
N GLU A 109 -13.39 14.82 -1.48
CA GLU A 109 -14.24 14.64 -2.67
C GLU A 109 -13.40 14.17 -3.87
N ILE A 110 -12.26 14.81 -4.14
CA ILE A 110 -11.33 14.35 -5.20
C ILE A 110 -10.88 12.92 -4.90
N THR A 111 -10.52 12.64 -3.66
CA THR A 111 -10.09 11.30 -3.24
C THR A 111 -11.19 10.26 -3.43
N PHE A 112 -12.43 10.58 -3.02
CA PHE A 112 -13.59 9.72 -3.21
C PHE A 112 -13.82 9.41 -4.69
N GLN A 113 -13.80 10.44 -5.55
CA GLN A 113 -14.00 10.28 -7.00
C GLN A 113 -12.90 9.43 -7.66
N VAL A 114 -11.66 9.54 -7.18
CA VAL A 114 -10.55 8.68 -7.66
C VAL A 114 -10.73 7.24 -7.19
N LEU A 115 -11.12 7.01 -5.94
CA LEU A 115 -11.28 5.66 -5.39
C LEU A 115 -12.52 4.95 -5.93
N SER A 116 -13.62 5.67 -6.18
CA SER A 116 -14.84 5.13 -6.78
C SER A 116 -14.71 4.88 -8.29
N GLY A 117 -13.63 5.36 -8.92
CA GLY A 117 -13.41 5.26 -10.35
C GLY A 117 -14.20 6.26 -11.19
N SER A 118 -14.92 7.19 -10.56
CA SER A 118 -15.66 8.25 -11.29
C SER A 118 -14.74 9.34 -11.86
N MET A 119 -13.47 9.37 -11.44
CA MET A 119 -12.44 10.27 -11.95
C MET A 119 -11.21 9.48 -12.44
N SER A 120 -10.78 9.75 -13.67
CA SER A 120 -9.56 9.19 -14.22
C SER A 120 -8.30 9.77 -13.56
N LEU A 121 -7.19 9.05 -13.64
CA LEU A 121 -5.90 9.50 -13.11
C LEU A 121 -5.43 10.84 -13.70
N LYS A 122 -5.70 11.11 -14.98
CA LYS A 122 -5.35 12.39 -15.62
C LYS A 122 -6.17 13.54 -15.05
N GLN A 123 -7.49 13.35 -14.93
CA GLN A 123 -8.38 14.34 -14.31
C GLN A 123 -7.99 14.62 -12.86
N ALA A 124 -7.55 13.60 -12.12
CA ALA A 124 -7.07 13.78 -10.75
C ALA A 124 -5.87 14.72 -10.68
N LEU A 125 -4.89 14.60 -11.58
CA LEU A 125 -3.74 15.51 -11.65
C LEU A 125 -4.15 16.95 -11.98
N GLU A 126 -5.08 17.12 -12.92
CA GLU A 126 -5.63 18.44 -13.27
C GLU A 126 -6.33 19.10 -12.08
N GLN A 127 -7.14 18.33 -11.35
CA GLN A 127 -7.82 18.82 -10.14
C GLN A 127 -6.83 19.16 -9.02
N VAL A 128 -5.81 18.33 -8.78
CA VAL A 128 -4.76 18.65 -7.81
C VAL A 128 -4.09 19.98 -8.14
N LYS A 129 -3.67 20.18 -9.40
CA LYS A 129 -3.04 21.42 -9.85
C LYS A 129 -3.96 22.63 -9.67
N TYR A 130 -5.24 22.49 -10.01
CA TYR A 130 -6.24 23.55 -9.89
C TYR A 130 -6.49 23.95 -8.42
N GLN A 131 -6.53 22.98 -7.51
CA GLN A 131 -6.84 23.24 -6.10
C GLN A 131 -5.62 23.68 -5.28
N TYR A 132 -4.39 23.32 -5.67
CA TYR A 132 -3.19 23.54 -4.87
C TYR A 132 -2.98 25.00 -4.44
N SER A 133 -3.22 25.96 -5.32
CA SER A 133 -3.08 27.40 -5.02
C SER A 133 -4.24 27.96 -4.18
N ARG A 134 -5.38 27.26 -4.15
CA ARG A 134 -6.62 27.72 -3.51
C ARG A 134 -6.69 27.28 -2.05
N LEU A 135 -6.24 26.07 -1.76
CA LEU A 135 -6.14 25.58 -0.38
C LEU A 135 -5.05 26.36 0.35
N GLN A 136 -5.27 26.70 1.62
CA GLN A 136 -4.30 27.41 2.46
C GLN A 136 -3.76 26.51 3.57
N HIS A 137 -4.53 25.52 4.02
CA HIS A 137 -4.14 24.70 5.15
C HIS A 137 -2.98 23.75 4.78
N PRO A 138 -1.90 23.68 5.58
CA PRO A 138 -0.73 22.86 5.23
C PRO A 138 -1.04 21.36 5.07
N ILE A 139 -1.92 20.80 5.92
CA ILE A 139 -2.29 19.38 5.86
C ILE A 139 -3.08 19.07 4.57
N THR A 140 -3.98 19.94 4.12
CA THR A 140 -4.81 19.68 2.94
C THR A 140 -3.97 19.78 1.66
N ARG A 141 -3.04 20.75 1.57
CA ARG A 141 -2.02 20.82 0.51
C ARG A 141 -1.15 19.56 0.48
N MET A 142 -0.63 19.13 1.64
CA MET A 142 0.14 17.90 1.78
C MET A 142 -0.63 16.68 1.26
N ARG A 143 -1.94 16.59 1.55
CA ARG A 143 -2.78 15.49 1.06
C ARG A 143 -3.05 15.57 -0.44
N LEU A 144 -3.23 16.75 -1.03
CA LEU A 144 -3.28 16.91 -2.48
C LEU A 144 -1.99 16.44 -3.15
N GLN A 145 -0.83 16.81 -2.60
CA GLN A 145 0.47 16.37 -3.11
C GLN A 145 0.63 14.85 -2.99
N LEU A 146 0.08 14.22 -1.95
CA LEU A 146 0.07 12.77 -1.83
C LEU A 146 -0.83 12.09 -2.88
N ILE A 147 -1.94 12.72 -3.29
CA ILE A 147 -2.77 12.26 -4.42
C ILE A 147 -1.96 12.35 -5.71
N GLU A 148 -1.29 13.47 -5.97
CA GLU A 148 -0.42 13.65 -7.13
C GLU A 148 0.70 12.60 -7.17
N LEU A 149 1.35 12.35 -6.03
CA LEU A 149 2.39 11.34 -5.89
C LEU A 149 1.85 9.95 -6.23
N THR A 150 0.78 9.54 -5.57
CA THR A 150 0.14 8.23 -5.80
C THR A 150 -0.29 8.07 -7.26
N THR A 151 -0.80 9.14 -7.87
CA THR A 151 -1.27 9.14 -9.25
C THR A 151 -0.11 9.01 -10.24
N ASN A 152 1.00 9.71 -10.03
CA ASN A 152 2.20 9.56 -10.84
C ASN A 152 2.77 8.14 -10.76
N PHE A 153 2.75 7.51 -9.57
CA PHE A 153 3.12 6.10 -9.42
C PHE A 153 2.22 5.18 -10.24
N LYS A 154 0.90 5.36 -10.18
CA LYS A 154 -0.06 4.56 -10.98
C LYS A 154 0.10 4.74 -12.49
N LEU A 155 0.58 5.92 -12.93
CA LEU A 155 0.87 6.21 -14.33
C LEU A 155 2.26 5.75 -14.79
N GLY A 156 3.08 5.17 -13.91
CA GLY A 156 4.45 4.74 -14.23
C GLY A 156 5.51 5.86 -14.19
N ASN A 157 5.14 7.09 -13.83
CA ASN A 157 6.04 8.25 -13.71
C ASN A 157 6.87 8.25 -12.42
N VAL A 158 7.40 7.09 -12.02
CA VAL A 158 7.99 6.84 -10.69
C VAL A 158 9.18 7.75 -10.38
N ARG A 159 10.07 8.00 -11.36
CA ARG A 159 11.26 8.84 -11.14
C ARG A 159 10.88 10.30 -10.83
N ASN A 160 9.95 10.87 -11.56
CA ASN A 160 9.45 12.22 -11.32
C ASN A 160 8.74 12.30 -9.97
N ALA A 161 7.99 11.26 -9.61
CA ALA A 161 7.33 11.13 -8.32
C ALA A 161 8.32 11.21 -7.15
N LEU A 162 9.46 10.53 -7.26
CA LEU A 162 10.48 10.53 -6.21
C LEU A 162 11.15 11.88 -6.00
N LEU A 163 11.38 12.67 -7.06
CA LEU A 163 12.07 13.96 -6.96
C LEU A 163 11.38 14.95 -6.01
N PHE A 164 10.04 14.95 -5.96
CA PHE A 164 9.31 15.82 -5.04
C PHE A 164 8.92 15.15 -3.72
N ALA A 165 9.05 13.82 -3.60
CA ALA A 165 8.77 13.10 -2.36
C ALA A 165 9.69 13.55 -1.20
N ASP A 166 10.97 13.86 -1.50
CA ASP A 166 11.91 14.39 -0.51
C ASP A 166 11.49 15.75 0.05
N GLN A 167 10.94 16.62 -0.80
CA GLN A 167 10.41 17.91 -0.36
C GLN A 167 9.18 17.70 0.52
N LEU A 168 8.28 16.79 0.11
CA LEU A 168 7.09 16.43 0.87
C LEU A 168 7.44 15.90 2.27
N GLN A 169 8.50 15.10 2.37
CA GLN A 169 8.98 14.57 3.65
C GLN A 169 9.43 15.69 4.59
N ARG A 170 10.20 16.67 4.09
CA ARG A 170 10.63 17.84 4.88
C ARG A 170 9.46 18.68 5.35
N ASP A 171 8.46 18.88 4.51
CA ASP A 171 7.29 19.67 4.86
C ASP A 171 6.37 18.93 5.85
N LEU A 172 6.28 17.61 5.75
CA LEU A 172 5.55 16.78 6.70
C LEU A 172 6.08 16.91 8.13
N MET A 173 7.40 17.02 8.30
CA MET A 173 8.02 17.16 9.62
C MET A 173 7.57 18.42 10.37
N LYS A 174 7.19 19.48 9.64
CA LYS A 174 6.73 20.76 10.19
C LYS A 174 5.29 20.75 10.68
N LEU A 175 4.51 19.72 10.36
CA LEU A 175 3.09 19.63 10.73
C LEU A 175 2.92 19.25 12.21
N ASN A 176 1.81 19.64 12.82
CA ASN A 176 1.47 19.21 14.18
C ASN A 176 1.17 17.69 14.21
N PRO A 177 1.47 16.99 15.33
CA PRO A 177 1.12 15.58 15.48
C PRO A 177 -0.40 15.34 15.43
N CYS A 178 -0.84 14.44 14.55
CA CYS A 178 -2.20 13.92 14.46
C CYS A 178 -2.20 12.59 13.68
N TYR A 179 -3.33 11.89 13.66
CA TYR A 179 -3.43 10.63 12.93
C TYR A 179 -3.17 10.83 11.43
N THR A 180 -3.73 11.89 10.83
CA THR A 180 -3.48 12.23 9.41
C THR A 180 -2.00 12.41 9.10
N LYS A 181 -1.23 13.07 9.97
CA LYS A 181 0.24 13.22 9.81
C LYS A 181 0.91 11.85 9.82
N SER A 182 0.60 11.00 10.80
CA SER A 182 1.20 9.68 10.95
C SER A 182 0.86 8.74 9.77
N VAL A 183 -0.38 8.76 9.29
CA VAL A 183 -0.78 8.00 8.10
C VAL A 183 -0.07 8.53 6.86
N THR A 184 -0.04 9.85 6.66
CA THR A 184 0.66 10.49 5.55
C THR A 184 2.14 10.12 5.54
N ALA A 185 2.80 10.13 6.71
CA ALA A 185 4.19 9.70 6.87
C ALA A 185 4.39 8.26 6.41
N SER A 186 3.54 7.34 6.88
CA SER A 186 3.64 5.93 6.51
C SER A 186 3.44 5.68 5.02
N ARG A 187 2.51 6.42 4.39
CA ARG A 187 2.25 6.34 2.94
C ARG A 187 3.40 6.92 2.13
N LEU A 188 3.96 8.05 2.55
CA LEU A 188 5.09 8.66 1.88
C LEU A 188 6.32 7.75 1.94
N LEU A 189 6.65 7.20 3.12
CA LEU A 189 7.73 6.23 3.28
C LEU A 189 7.52 4.99 2.41
N LEU A 190 6.28 4.45 2.36
CA LEU A 190 5.95 3.35 1.47
C LEU A 190 6.24 3.74 0.01
N LEU A 191 5.71 4.87 -0.47
CA LEU A 191 5.90 5.30 -1.86
C LEU A 191 7.37 5.54 -2.21
N MET A 192 8.14 6.15 -1.30
CA MET A 192 9.59 6.31 -1.46
C MET A 192 10.29 4.94 -1.55
N GLY A 193 9.97 4.01 -0.66
CA GLY A 193 10.50 2.65 -0.68
C GLY A 193 10.16 1.90 -1.96
N LEU A 194 8.90 1.98 -2.41
CA LEU A 194 8.45 1.39 -3.67
C LEU A 194 9.16 2.01 -4.87
N GLY A 195 9.34 3.33 -4.88
CA GLY A 195 10.02 4.00 -5.98
C GLY A 195 11.51 3.64 -6.04
N LYS A 196 12.19 3.56 -4.89
CA LYS A 196 13.58 3.08 -4.83
C LYS A 196 13.71 1.63 -5.29
N LEU A 197 12.79 0.75 -4.88
CA LEU A 197 12.80 -0.66 -5.27
C LEU A 197 12.47 -0.87 -6.74
N TYR A 198 11.30 -0.42 -7.16
CA TYR A 198 10.72 -0.72 -8.47
C TYR A 198 11.19 0.25 -9.57
N GLY A 199 11.40 1.52 -9.24
CA GLY A 199 11.81 2.55 -10.19
C GLY A 199 13.33 2.67 -10.39
N GLU A 200 14.10 2.61 -9.30
CA GLU A 200 15.56 2.78 -9.35
C GLU A 200 16.35 1.46 -9.20
N GLY A 201 15.73 0.39 -8.72
CA GLY A 201 16.45 -0.86 -8.39
C GLY A 201 17.38 -0.72 -7.18
N ASN A 202 17.28 0.37 -6.41
CA ASN A 202 18.08 0.62 -5.23
C ASN A 202 17.48 -0.11 -4.01
N ALA A 203 17.85 -1.38 -3.87
CA ALA A 203 17.36 -2.25 -2.81
C ALA A 203 17.75 -1.75 -1.40
N SER A 204 18.95 -1.19 -1.21
CA SER A 204 19.40 -0.77 0.13
C SER A 204 18.53 0.37 0.68
N THR A 205 18.38 1.45 -0.09
CA THR A 205 17.56 2.59 0.33
C THR A 205 16.07 2.23 0.39
N ALA A 206 15.60 1.35 -0.50
CA ALA A 206 14.23 0.85 -0.41
C ALA A 206 13.97 0.14 0.92
N GLU A 207 14.91 -0.70 1.36
CA GLU A 207 14.80 -1.44 2.63
C GLU A 207 14.62 -0.50 3.82
N GLU A 208 15.45 0.56 3.89
CA GLU A 208 15.40 1.56 4.97
C GLU A 208 14.02 2.21 5.07
N TYR A 209 13.47 2.69 3.95
CA TYR A 209 12.15 3.31 3.93
C TYR A 209 11.02 2.34 4.29
N LEU A 210 11.06 1.12 3.75
CA LEU A 210 10.05 0.10 4.02
C LEU A 210 10.07 -0.36 5.48
N GLN A 211 11.26 -0.48 6.09
CA GLN A 211 11.39 -0.75 7.53
C GLN A 211 10.88 0.42 8.38
N ALA A 212 11.15 1.66 7.97
CA ALA A 212 10.68 2.86 8.67
C ALA A 212 9.15 2.95 8.76
N VAL A 213 8.40 2.40 7.79
CA VAL A 213 6.94 2.28 7.87
C VAL A 213 6.51 1.55 9.16
N HIS A 214 7.24 0.50 9.55
CA HIS A 214 6.91 -0.33 10.72
C HIS A 214 7.27 0.34 12.06
N SER A 215 8.11 1.37 12.03
CA SER A 215 8.37 2.23 13.19
C SER A 215 7.19 3.15 13.54
N ILE A 216 6.26 3.37 12.60
CA ILE A 216 5.04 4.16 12.83
C ILE A 216 3.96 3.25 13.43
N LYS A 217 3.66 3.46 14.71
CA LYS A 217 2.75 2.61 15.48
C LYS A 217 1.31 2.58 14.96
N VAL A 218 0.82 3.72 14.45
CA VAL A 218 -0.52 3.81 13.84
C VAL A 218 -0.56 3.50 12.35
N ALA A 219 0.57 3.12 11.73
CA ALA A 219 0.60 2.83 10.30
C ALA A 219 -0.56 1.91 9.91
N PRO A 220 -1.39 2.28 8.92
CA PRO A 220 -2.56 1.51 8.54
C PRO A 220 -2.19 0.12 8.03
N GLU A 221 -3.08 -0.84 8.26
CA GLU A 221 -2.85 -2.22 7.83
C GLU A 221 -2.67 -2.36 6.30
N PRO A 222 -3.39 -1.61 5.44
CA PRO A 222 -3.11 -1.56 3.99
C PRO A 222 -1.66 -1.16 3.65
N VAL A 223 -1.11 -0.19 4.38
CA VAL A 223 0.26 0.32 4.17
C VAL A 223 1.27 -0.72 4.64
N ARG A 224 1.03 -1.36 5.79
CA ARG A 224 1.89 -2.45 6.30
C ARG A 224 1.88 -3.67 5.38
N ALA A 225 0.71 -4.05 4.88
CA ALA A 225 0.56 -5.14 3.92
C ALA A 225 1.41 -4.89 2.67
N SER A 226 1.35 -3.67 2.14
CA SER A 226 2.13 -3.24 0.97
C SER A 226 3.63 -3.18 1.27
N SER A 227 4.02 -2.66 2.44
CA SER A 227 5.43 -2.58 2.84
C SER A 227 6.05 -3.98 2.97
N TYR A 228 5.39 -4.89 3.69
CA TYR A 228 5.87 -6.27 3.83
C TYR A 228 5.86 -7.04 2.51
N HIS A 229 4.94 -6.75 1.60
CA HIS A 229 5.00 -7.29 0.25
C HIS A 229 6.30 -6.85 -0.44
N ALA A 230 6.60 -5.55 -0.45
CA ALA A 230 7.82 -5.03 -1.08
C ALA A 230 9.09 -5.59 -0.43
N LEU A 231 9.13 -5.69 0.90
CA LEU A 231 10.22 -6.35 1.63
C LEU A 231 10.38 -7.82 1.23
N SER A 232 9.27 -8.55 1.02
CA SER A 232 9.35 -9.94 0.54
C SER A 232 10.03 -10.03 -0.84
N ILE A 233 9.72 -9.10 -1.76
CA ILE A 233 10.36 -9.06 -3.08
C ILE A 233 11.85 -8.73 -2.95
N LEU A 234 12.19 -7.73 -2.14
CA LEU A 234 13.57 -7.34 -1.88
C LEU A 234 14.42 -8.49 -1.34
N TYR A 235 13.85 -9.30 -0.44
CA TYR A 235 14.53 -10.43 0.18
C TYR A 235 14.49 -11.72 -0.65
N SER A 236 13.71 -11.78 -1.75
CA SER A 236 13.58 -12.99 -2.57
C SER A 236 14.92 -13.48 -3.12
N LYS A 237 15.88 -12.59 -3.39
CA LYS A 237 17.25 -12.98 -3.78
C LYS A 237 18.20 -13.15 -2.61
N LYS A 238 18.01 -12.39 -1.52
CA LYS A 238 18.96 -12.31 -0.40
C LYS A 238 18.79 -13.46 0.60
N ASN A 239 17.55 -13.74 0.99
CA ASN A 239 17.24 -14.71 2.03
C ASN A 239 15.78 -15.19 1.90
N LYS A 240 15.63 -16.45 1.48
CA LYS A 240 14.35 -17.11 1.25
C LYS A 240 13.45 -17.16 2.48
N GLU A 241 14.02 -17.43 3.66
CA GLU A 241 13.24 -17.48 4.91
C GLU A 241 12.63 -16.13 5.26
N HIS A 242 13.42 -15.05 5.13
CA HIS A 242 12.93 -13.69 5.34
C HIS A 242 11.89 -13.29 4.30
N CYS A 243 12.09 -13.66 3.03
CA CYS A 243 11.11 -13.48 1.97
C CYS A 243 9.74 -14.06 2.36
N TRP A 244 9.71 -15.33 2.78
CA TRP A 244 8.47 -16.00 3.21
C TRP A 244 7.89 -15.42 4.49
N ALA A 245 8.72 -15.07 5.47
CA ALA A 245 8.27 -14.44 6.71
C ALA A 245 7.58 -13.10 6.44
N TYR A 246 8.15 -12.25 5.59
CA TYR A 246 7.54 -10.98 5.19
C TYR A 246 6.28 -11.20 4.35
N ARG A 247 6.27 -12.18 3.45
CA ARG A 247 5.06 -12.53 2.67
C ARG A 247 3.90 -12.90 3.59
N LYS A 248 4.13 -13.75 4.60
CA LYS A 248 3.11 -14.14 5.58
C LYS A 248 2.57 -12.92 6.34
N LYS A 249 3.45 -12.02 6.77
CA LYS A 249 3.04 -10.76 7.44
C LYS A 249 2.20 -9.89 6.50
N SER A 250 2.58 -9.75 5.24
CA SER A 250 1.81 -9.00 4.24
C SER A 250 0.37 -9.50 4.12
N ILE A 251 0.18 -10.83 4.04
CA ILE A 251 -1.15 -11.45 3.97
C ILE A 251 -1.96 -11.23 5.26
N ILE A 252 -1.33 -11.33 6.43
CA ILE A 252 -1.99 -11.06 7.73
C ILE A 252 -2.54 -9.64 7.76
N HIS A 253 -1.71 -8.65 7.42
CA HIS A 253 -2.12 -7.25 7.42
C HIS A 253 -3.16 -6.96 6.33
N ALA A 254 -3.08 -7.61 5.16
CA ALA A 254 -4.10 -7.48 4.12
C ALA A 254 -5.46 -8.04 4.58
N LYS A 255 -5.47 -9.15 5.34
CA LYS A 255 -6.66 -9.74 5.95
C LYS A 255 -7.27 -8.82 7.00
N GLN A 256 -6.44 -8.26 7.89
CA GLN A 256 -6.86 -7.26 8.88
C GLN A 256 -7.40 -5.97 8.24
N ALA A 257 -6.92 -5.65 7.03
CA ALA A 257 -7.38 -4.54 6.23
C ALA A 257 -8.61 -4.84 5.36
N GLU A 258 -9.08 -6.09 5.34
CA GLU A 258 -10.15 -6.58 4.47
C GLU A 258 -9.91 -6.40 2.95
N LEU A 259 -8.64 -6.38 2.52
CA LEU A 259 -8.26 -6.16 1.12
C LEU A 259 -8.38 -7.44 0.27
N ARG A 260 -9.61 -7.92 0.06
CA ARG A 260 -9.91 -9.23 -0.54
C ARG A 260 -9.19 -9.48 -1.87
N ASP A 261 -9.23 -8.54 -2.80
CA ASP A 261 -8.60 -8.71 -4.11
C ASP A 261 -7.08 -8.68 -4.02
N TYR A 262 -6.54 -7.86 -3.11
CA TYR A 262 -5.11 -7.84 -2.86
C TYR A 262 -4.62 -9.15 -2.22
N ILE A 263 -5.38 -9.73 -1.28
CA ILE A 263 -5.08 -11.05 -0.69
C ILE A 263 -5.01 -12.11 -1.80
N LYS A 264 -6.02 -12.16 -2.68
CA LYS A 264 -6.03 -13.07 -3.83
C LYS A 264 -4.80 -12.86 -4.71
N ALA A 265 -4.45 -11.62 -5.02
CA ALA A 265 -3.25 -11.33 -5.81
C ALA A 265 -1.96 -11.80 -5.11
N LEU A 266 -1.84 -11.58 -3.79
CA LEU A 266 -0.70 -12.04 -3.00
C LEU A 266 -0.58 -13.58 -3.02
N GLU A 267 -1.69 -14.30 -2.81
CA GLU A 267 -1.73 -15.75 -2.70
C GLU A 267 -1.62 -16.46 -4.06
N TYR A 268 -2.30 -15.98 -5.10
CA TYR A 268 -2.40 -16.69 -6.38
C TYR A 268 -1.42 -16.20 -7.44
N HIS A 269 -0.99 -14.93 -7.40
CA HIS A 269 -0.07 -14.40 -8.42
C HIS A 269 1.34 -14.35 -7.86
N LYS A 270 1.52 -13.82 -6.64
CA LYS A 270 2.85 -13.50 -6.12
C LYS A 270 3.55 -14.66 -5.43
N VAL A 271 2.83 -15.59 -4.80
CA VAL A 271 3.43 -16.81 -4.24
C VAL A 271 4.01 -17.72 -5.35
N PRO A 272 3.27 -18.04 -6.44
CA PRO A 272 3.83 -18.78 -7.57
C PRO A 272 5.07 -18.13 -8.17
N PHE A 273 5.05 -16.81 -8.36
CA PHE A 273 6.20 -16.05 -8.84
C PHE A 273 7.44 -16.25 -7.98
N ILE A 274 7.34 -16.10 -6.66
CA ILE A 274 8.48 -16.30 -5.75
C ILE A 274 8.96 -17.75 -5.78
N LYS A 275 8.05 -18.73 -5.81
CA LYS A 275 8.42 -20.15 -5.94
C LYS A 275 9.23 -20.40 -7.21
N ASN A 276 8.77 -19.87 -8.35
CA ASN A 276 9.48 -19.97 -9.61
C ASN A 276 10.87 -19.29 -9.55
N LEU A 277 10.98 -18.11 -8.93
CA LEU A 277 12.29 -17.46 -8.72
C LEU A 277 13.28 -18.32 -7.92
N HIS A 278 12.79 -19.17 -7.03
CA HIS A 278 13.58 -20.13 -6.26
C HIS A 278 13.73 -21.51 -6.92
N GLY A 279 13.23 -21.68 -8.15
CA GLY A 279 13.25 -22.97 -8.85
C GLY A 279 12.36 -24.03 -8.23
N GLU A 280 11.38 -23.65 -7.42
CA GLU A 280 10.45 -24.59 -6.78
C GLU A 280 9.35 -25.04 -7.73
N MET A 281 9.20 -26.36 -7.87
CA MET A 281 8.08 -26.94 -8.60
C MET A 281 6.80 -26.94 -7.75
N PHE A 282 5.67 -26.60 -8.37
CA PHE A 282 4.34 -26.65 -7.73
C PHE A 282 3.25 -27.03 -8.74
N GLU A 283 2.18 -27.64 -8.26
CA GLU A 283 1.04 -28.03 -9.10
C GLU A 283 0.37 -26.83 -9.77
N LEU A 284 0.21 -26.93 -11.09
CA LEU A 284 -0.49 -25.91 -11.88
C LEU A 284 -1.99 -26.09 -11.73
N ASN A 285 -2.71 -24.97 -11.63
CA ASN A 285 -4.17 -24.98 -11.55
C ASN A 285 -4.73 -23.67 -12.09
N ASN A 286 -6.04 -23.60 -12.30
CA ASN A 286 -6.69 -22.47 -12.97
C ASN A 286 -6.69 -21.16 -12.16
N THR A 287 -6.25 -21.17 -10.89
CA THR A 287 -6.13 -19.94 -10.09
C THR A 287 -4.80 -19.21 -10.31
N ILE A 288 -3.81 -19.89 -10.89
CA ILE A 288 -2.48 -19.33 -11.13
C ILE A 288 -2.49 -18.63 -12.51
N PRO A 289 -1.92 -17.42 -12.62
CA PRO A 289 -1.80 -16.73 -13.91
C PRO A 289 -1.03 -17.53 -14.95
N ILE A 290 -1.43 -17.38 -16.22
CA ILE A 290 -0.80 -18.10 -17.34
C ILE A 290 0.69 -17.76 -17.48
N GLU A 291 1.11 -16.55 -17.10
CA GLU A 291 2.50 -16.13 -17.10
C GLU A 291 3.34 -16.97 -16.12
N GLU A 292 2.78 -17.31 -14.95
CA GLU A 292 3.47 -18.17 -13.98
C GLU A 292 3.41 -19.65 -14.35
N HIS A 293 2.43 -20.06 -15.17
CA HIS A 293 2.46 -21.38 -15.81
C HIS A 293 3.63 -21.48 -16.79
N ILE A 294 3.80 -20.46 -17.64
CA ILE A 294 4.92 -20.37 -18.58
C ILE A 294 6.25 -20.44 -17.81
N HIS A 295 6.40 -19.64 -16.76
CA HIS A 295 7.61 -19.64 -15.94
C HIS A 295 7.88 -21.03 -15.34
N GLN A 296 6.86 -21.70 -14.80
CA GLN A 296 7.02 -23.03 -14.22
C GLN A 296 7.38 -24.09 -15.29
N TYR A 297 6.88 -23.98 -16.53
CA TYR A 297 7.31 -24.86 -17.61
C TYR A 297 8.80 -24.68 -17.94
N VAL A 298 9.31 -23.45 -17.89
CA VAL A 298 10.75 -23.18 -18.03
C VAL A 298 11.54 -23.82 -16.88
N ILE A 299 11.10 -23.66 -15.62
CA ILE A 299 11.75 -24.29 -14.45
C ILE A 299 11.78 -25.82 -14.54
N ARG A 300 10.75 -26.43 -15.15
CA ARG A 300 10.67 -27.88 -15.41
C ARG A 300 11.47 -28.35 -16.63
N ASN A 301 12.18 -27.46 -17.32
CA ASN A 301 12.82 -27.72 -18.62
C ASN A 301 11.84 -28.17 -19.73
N ASN A 302 10.54 -27.87 -19.59
CA ASN A 302 9.56 -28.07 -20.65
C ASN A 302 9.46 -26.81 -21.53
N ASN A 303 10.58 -26.49 -22.18
CA ASN A 303 10.76 -25.24 -22.92
C ASN A 303 9.84 -25.15 -24.15
N GLU A 304 9.56 -26.26 -24.82
CA GLU A 304 8.66 -26.29 -25.98
C GLU A 304 7.23 -25.86 -25.58
N THR A 305 6.72 -26.40 -24.47
CA THR A 305 5.39 -26.01 -23.98
C THR A 305 5.36 -24.54 -23.56
N ALA A 306 6.42 -24.05 -22.90
CA ALA A 306 6.53 -22.64 -22.53
C ALA A 306 6.49 -21.73 -23.78
N LEU A 307 7.26 -22.05 -24.81
CA LEU A 307 7.32 -21.29 -26.07
C LEU A 307 6.01 -21.33 -26.83
N ASN A 308 5.36 -22.49 -26.93
CA ASN A 308 4.05 -22.62 -27.56
C ASN A 308 2.99 -21.74 -26.88
N LEU A 309 2.99 -21.69 -25.54
CA LEU A 309 2.10 -20.81 -24.79
C LEU A 309 2.42 -19.33 -25.00
N ILE A 310 3.70 -18.96 -25.00
CA ILE A 310 4.14 -17.59 -25.29
C ILE A 310 3.66 -17.17 -26.69
N HIS A 311 3.91 -17.98 -27.72
CA HIS A 311 3.50 -17.69 -29.09
C HIS A 311 1.98 -17.58 -29.23
N LYS A 312 1.21 -18.44 -28.56
CA LYS A 312 -0.24 -18.32 -28.51
C LYS A 312 -0.68 -16.96 -27.96
N LEU A 313 -0.11 -16.53 -26.83
CA LEU A 313 -0.45 -15.24 -26.22
C LEU A 313 0.00 -14.05 -27.09
N GLU A 314 1.19 -14.12 -27.69
CA GLU A 314 1.69 -13.12 -28.64
C GLU A 314 0.73 -12.97 -29.84
N ASN A 315 0.23 -14.08 -30.39
CA ASN A 315 -0.75 -14.08 -31.49
C ASN A 315 -2.12 -13.52 -31.06
N GLU A 316 -2.47 -13.60 -29.78
CA GLU A 316 -3.65 -12.95 -29.20
C GLU A 316 -3.41 -11.44 -28.91
N GLY A 317 -2.25 -10.90 -29.28
CA GLY A 317 -1.88 -9.50 -29.02
C GLY A 317 -1.46 -9.22 -27.58
N LYS A 318 -1.24 -10.24 -26.76
CA LYS A 318 -0.81 -10.10 -25.36
C LYS A 318 0.71 -10.07 -25.30
N GLN A 319 1.25 -8.98 -24.78
CA GLN A 319 2.68 -8.81 -24.56
C GLN A 319 2.94 -8.41 -23.11
N SER A 320 4.03 -8.93 -22.55
CA SER A 320 4.44 -8.62 -21.18
C SER A 320 5.96 -8.74 -21.06
N PRO A 321 6.64 -7.86 -20.29
CA PRO A 321 8.06 -8.00 -20.00
C PRO A 321 8.43 -9.38 -19.42
N PHE A 322 7.51 -10.01 -18.67
CA PHE A 322 7.70 -11.35 -18.14
C PHE A 322 7.74 -12.43 -19.22
N MET A 323 6.86 -12.35 -20.22
CA MET A 323 6.87 -13.31 -21.33
C MET A 323 8.18 -13.23 -22.12
N LEU A 324 8.67 -12.02 -22.38
CA LEU A 324 9.96 -11.80 -23.05
C LEU A 324 11.12 -12.42 -22.25
N TYR A 325 11.13 -12.21 -20.93
CA TYR A 325 12.10 -12.82 -20.04
C TYR A 325 12.04 -14.36 -20.08
N TYR A 326 10.85 -14.95 -19.94
CA TYR A 326 10.70 -16.40 -19.95
C TYR A 326 11.04 -17.02 -21.31
N LYS A 327 10.74 -16.30 -22.41
CA LYS A 327 11.18 -16.68 -23.76
C LYS A 327 12.69 -16.76 -23.82
N GLY A 328 13.39 -15.71 -23.37
CA GLY A 328 14.85 -15.68 -23.30
C GLY A 328 15.45 -16.80 -22.45
N LYS A 329 14.82 -17.14 -21.31
CA LYS A 329 15.24 -18.30 -20.48
C LYS A 329 15.04 -19.62 -21.22
N ALA A 330 13.90 -19.82 -21.86
CA ALA A 330 13.55 -21.06 -22.56
C ALA A 330 14.46 -21.31 -23.78
N THR A 331 14.81 -20.26 -24.52
CA THR A 331 15.68 -20.32 -25.71
C THR A 331 17.17 -20.20 -25.39
N LYS A 332 17.52 -19.83 -24.14
CA LYS A 332 18.87 -19.44 -23.73
C LYS A 332 19.46 -18.31 -24.59
N ASP A 333 18.63 -17.36 -25.00
CA ASP A 333 19.03 -16.24 -25.85
C ASP A 333 19.34 -14.99 -25.01
N ALA A 334 20.63 -14.65 -24.93
CA ALA A 334 21.11 -13.49 -24.19
C ALA A 334 20.55 -12.15 -24.72
N ASN A 335 20.24 -12.05 -26.02
CA ASN A 335 19.67 -10.82 -26.59
C ASN A 335 18.24 -10.59 -26.10
N LEU A 336 17.41 -11.66 -26.04
CA LEU A 336 16.07 -11.58 -25.47
C LEU A 336 16.10 -11.22 -23.98
N LEU A 337 17.08 -11.75 -23.23
CA LEU A 337 17.27 -11.39 -21.83
C LEU A 337 17.69 -9.92 -21.66
N MET A 338 18.56 -9.39 -22.52
CA MET A 338 18.91 -7.97 -22.53
C MET A 338 17.72 -7.06 -22.89
N GLU A 339 16.90 -7.47 -23.85
CA GLU A 339 15.67 -6.76 -24.19
C GLU A 339 14.67 -6.77 -23.01
N ALA A 340 14.57 -7.89 -22.29
CA ALA A 340 13.77 -7.99 -21.07
C ALA A 340 14.24 -7.00 -20.00
N ILE A 341 15.57 -6.84 -19.80
CA ILE A 341 16.12 -5.85 -18.85
C ILE A 341 15.65 -4.44 -19.20
N MET A 342 15.72 -4.05 -20.47
CA MET A 342 15.27 -2.73 -20.93
C MET A 342 13.76 -2.55 -20.72
N SER A 343 12.98 -3.58 -21.05
CA SER A 343 11.53 -3.58 -20.89
C SER A 343 11.11 -3.45 -19.42
N PHE A 344 11.68 -4.23 -18.50
CA PHE A 344 11.39 -4.10 -17.07
C PHE A 344 11.81 -2.75 -16.49
N SER A 345 12.95 -2.22 -16.90
CA SER A 345 13.42 -0.90 -16.45
C SER A 345 12.47 0.21 -16.87
N THR A 346 11.89 0.12 -18.06
CA THR A 346 10.93 1.10 -18.60
C THR A 346 9.55 0.97 -17.95
N ASN A 347 9.15 -0.25 -17.60
CA ASN A 347 7.87 -0.55 -16.96
C ASN A 347 7.90 -0.45 -15.41
N GLY A 348 8.95 0.14 -14.83
CA GLY A 348 9.05 0.34 -13.38
C GLY A 348 9.14 -0.97 -12.60
N ARG A 349 9.94 -1.92 -13.08
CA ARG A 349 10.19 -3.23 -12.47
C ARG A 349 11.69 -3.53 -12.41
N ALA A 350 12.47 -2.52 -12.04
CA ALA A 350 13.92 -2.63 -11.89
C ALA A 350 14.33 -3.69 -10.84
N ASP A 351 13.42 -4.08 -9.94
CA ASP A 351 13.59 -5.17 -8.97
C ASP A 351 13.88 -6.54 -9.60
N VAL A 352 13.43 -6.77 -10.85
CA VAL A 352 13.62 -8.06 -11.54
C VAL A 352 14.97 -8.13 -12.27
N VAL A 353 15.56 -6.98 -12.62
CA VAL A 353 16.80 -6.89 -13.41
C VAL A 353 17.96 -7.71 -12.81
N PRO A 354 18.20 -7.72 -11.48
CA PRO A 354 19.27 -8.52 -10.90
C PRO A 354 19.14 -10.03 -11.10
N PHE A 355 17.93 -10.58 -11.31
CA PHE A 355 17.72 -12.00 -11.61
C PHE A 355 18.10 -12.31 -13.06
N ILE A 356 17.70 -11.43 -13.98
CA ILE A 356 17.99 -11.60 -15.41
C ILE A 356 19.51 -11.54 -15.66
N LYS A 357 20.23 -10.65 -14.96
CA LYS A 357 21.69 -10.56 -15.04
C LYS A 357 22.39 -11.85 -14.61
N GLU A 358 21.85 -12.56 -13.62
CA GLU A 358 22.40 -13.86 -13.21
C GLU A 358 22.10 -14.95 -14.24
N ASP A 359 20.89 -14.95 -14.78
CA ASP A 359 20.55 -15.89 -15.87
C ASP A 359 21.47 -15.68 -17.07
N ILE A 360 21.76 -14.42 -17.47
CA ILE A 360 22.73 -14.11 -18.54
C ILE A 360 24.12 -14.62 -18.19
N ALA A 361 24.58 -14.44 -16.95
CA ALA A 361 25.90 -14.90 -16.52
C ALA A 361 26.03 -16.43 -16.43
N ALA A 362 24.90 -17.14 -16.39
CA ALA A 362 24.83 -18.61 -16.33
C ALA A 362 24.64 -19.30 -17.69
N LEU A 363 24.41 -18.52 -18.77
CA LEU A 363 24.42 -19.01 -20.15
C LEU A 363 25.85 -19.33 -20.60
#